data_AF-C1ADJ3-F1
#
_entry.id   AF-C1ADJ3-F1
#
_cell.length_a   1.000
_cell.length_b   1.000
_cell.length_c   1.000
_cell.angle_alpha   90.00
_cell.angle_beta   90.00
_cell.angle_gamma   90.00
#
_symmetry.space_group_name_H-M   'P 1'
#
loop_
_entity.id
_entity.type
_entity.pdbx_description
1 polymer ?
#
loop_
_entity_poly.entity_id
_entity_poly.type
_entity_poly.pdbx_seq_one_letter_code
_entity_poly.pdbx_strand_id
1 'polypeptide(L)'
;MVDKAAYERDVTSRHKNTLQASLLWFHSYNAIDDDDLKTFARIRSCRNRVVHELSNLLGSAAINEVGPRFQELHKLFRKIEVWWFRNFEMEFNDALAGREFEDDEITPGSFLMIQMLVDSALGEGDKAWRWYNAFAAARAEQPPLDESSREP
;
A
#
# COMPACT_ATOMS: atom_id res chain seq x y z
N MET A 1 -10.47 -12.48 15.54
CA MET A 1 -9.81 -13.26 14.48
C MET A 1 -10.63 -13.11 13.20
N VAL A 2 -10.15 -12.32 12.25
CA VAL A 2 -10.80 -12.17 10.93
C VAL A 2 -10.13 -13.18 10.00
N ASP A 3 -10.81 -14.29 9.75
CA ASP A 3 -10.49 -15.24 8.68
C ASP A 3 -10.53 -14.52 7.32
N LYS A 4 -9.70 -14.91 6.34
CA LYS A 4 -9.75 -14.37 4.96
C LYS A 4 -11.17 -14.45 4.37
N ALA A 5 -11.88 -15.54 4.64
CA ALA A 5 -13.29 -15.70 4.22
C ALA A 5 -14.26 -14.85 5.05
N ALA A 6 -13.88 -14.45 6.27
CA ALA A 6 -14.60 -13.43 7.02
C ALA A 6 -14.34 -12.04 6.41
N TYR A 7 -13.09 -11.66 6.12
CA TYR A 7 -12.73 -10.41 5.44
C TYR A 7 -13.47 -10.26 4.09
N GLU A 8 -13.47 -11.28 3.25
CA GLU A 8 -14.13 -11.23 1.93
C GLU A 8 -15.64 -11.01 2.03
N ARG A 9 -16.34 -11.70 2.96
CA ARG A 9 -17.78 -11.46 3.21
C ARG A 9 -18.05 -10.07 3.77
N ASP A 10 -17.24 -9.66 4.73
CA ASP A 10 -17.43 -8.40 5.41
C ASP A 10 -17.21 -7.24 4.43
N VAL A 11 -16.14 -7.28 3.63
CA VAL A 11 -15.85 -6.28 2.60
C VAL A 11 -16.95 -6.26 1.54
N THR A 12 -17.30 -7.40 0.94
CA THR A 12 -18.31 -7.43 -0.14
C THR A 12 -19.70 -6.94 0.28
N SER A 13 -20.04 -6.99 1.57
CA SER A 13 -21.30 -6.45 2.10
C SER A 13 -21.35 -4.92 2.19
N ARG A 14 -20.19 -4.23 2.24
CA ARG A 14 -20.11 -2.78 2.54
C ARG A 14 -20.29 -1.89 1.31
N HIS A 15 -19.86 -2.33 0.12
CA HIS A 15 -19.99 -1.54 -1.11
C HIS A 15 -19.81 -2.39 -2.38
N LYS A 16 -20.45 -2.01 -3.51
CA LYS A 16 -20.33 -2.72 -4.80
C LYS A 16 -18.94 -2.67 -5.42
N ASN A 17 -18.14 -1.68 -5.04
CA ASN A 17 -16.76 -1.51 -5.47
C ASN A 17 -15.83 -2.00 -4.37
N THR A 18 -15.06 -3.06 -4.65
CA THR A 18 -14.18 -3.74 -3.69
C THR A 18 -13.19 -2.80 -3.01
N LEU A 19 -12.60 -1.86 -3.76
CA LEU A 19 -11.65 -0.91 -3.19
C LEU A 19 -12.31 0.01 -2.16
N GLN A 20 -13.50 0.53 -2.46
CA GLN A 20 -14.26 1.34 -1.49
C GLN A 20 -14.67 0.52 -0.27
N ALA A 21 -15.08 -0.73 -0.48
CA ALA A 21 -15.41 -1.63 0.61
C ALA A 21 -14.21 -1.91 1.52
N SER A 22 -13.02 -2.14 0.96
CA SER A 22 -11.78 -2.32 1.71
C SER A 22 -11.42 -1.07 2.52
N LEU A 23 -11.56 0.13 1.94
CA LEU A 23 -11.32 1.38 2.67
C LEU A 23 -12.30 1.58 3.84
N LEU A 24 -13.59 1.29 3.65
CA LEU A 24 -14.56 1.34 4.73
C LEU A 24 -14.27 0.30 5.82
N TRP A 25 -13.73 -0.86 5.44
CA TRP A 25 -13.27 -1.86 6.40
C TRP A 25 -12.10 -1.31 7.22
N PHE A 26 -11.03 -0.81 6.59
CA PHE A 26 -9.89 -0.18 7.29
C PHE A 26 -10.34 0.97 8.21
N HIS A 27 -11.28 1.79 7.74
CA HIS A 27 -11.88 2.86 8.56
C HIS A 27 -12.59 2.31 9.80
N SER A 28 -13.36 1.22 9.68
CA SER A 28 -14.05 0.61 10.83
C SER A 28 -13.11 0.06 11.90
N TYR A 29 -11.84 -0.18 11.56
CA TYR A 29 -10.79 -0.57 12.48
C TYR A 29 -9.88 0.59 12.92
N ASN A 30 -10.24 1.84 12.59
CA ASN A 30 -9.44 3.05 12.83
C ASN A 30 -8.03 3.00 12.20
N ALA A 31 -7.82 2.18 11.16
CA ALA A 31 -6.57 2.14 10.41
C ALA A 31 -6.39 3.41 9.57
N ILE A 32 -7.50 3.96 9.11
CA ILE A 32 -7.61 5.22 8.37
C ILE A 32 -8.79 6.02 8.93
N ASP A 33 -8.76 7.33 8.74
CA ASP A 33 -9.78 8.27 9.27
C ASP A 33 -10.62 8.91 8.15
N ASP A 34 -11.57 9.76 8.54
CA ASP A 34 -12.43 10.49 7.60
C ASP A 34 -11.65 11.39 6.64
N ASP A 35 -10.51 11.94 7.07
CA ASP A 35 -9.68 12.79 6.22
C ASP A 35 -8.89 11.98 5.20
N ASP A 36 -8.48 10.76 5.55
CA ASP A 36 -7.96 9.78 4.60
C ASP A 36 -9.00 9.40 3.54
N LEU A 37 -10.26 9.18 3.93
CA LEU A 37 -11.35 8.89 2.99
C LEU A 37 -11.59 10.06 2.03
N LYS A 38 -11.59 11.29 2.54
CA LYS A 38 -11.65 12.51 1.70
C LYS A 38 -10.45 12.59 0.77
N THR A 39 -9.26 12.25 1.26
CA THR A 39 -8.02 12.23 0.47
C THR A 39 -8.12 11.20 -0.66
N PHE A 40 -8.58 10.00 -0.37
CA PHE A 40 -8.83 8.97 -1.37
C PHE A 40 -9.84 9.42 -2.44
N ALA A 41 -10.93 10.11 -2.04
CA ALA A 41 -11.90 10.64 -2.99
C ALA A 41 -11.25 11.64 -3.98
N ARG A 42 -10.36 12.51 -3.49
CA ARG A 42 -9.60 13.44 -4.35
C ARG A 42 -8.64 12.70 -5.29
N ILE A 43 -7.90 11.71 -4.78
CA ILE A 43 -7.01 10.86 -5.57
C ILE A 43 -7.79 10.16 -6.70
N ARG A 44 -8.92 9.54 -6.36
CA ARG A 44 -9.79 8.85 -7.33
C ARG A 44 -10.28 9.80 -8.41
N SER A 45 -10.70 11.01 -8.04
CA SER A 45 -11.13 12.03 -9.00
C SER A 45 -10.01 12.39 -9.98
N CYS A 46 -8.80 12.67 -9.46
CA CYS A 46 -7.63 12.95 -10.28
C CYS A 46 -7.30 11.77 -11.22
N ARG A 47 -7.27 10.53 -10.71
CA ARG A 47 -7.03 9.33 -11.52
C ARG A 47 -8.05 9.18 -12.64
N ASN A 48 -9.33 9.44 -12.39
CA ASN A 48 -10.36 9.38 -13.43
C ASN A 48 -10.09 10.41 -14.54
N ARG A 49 -9.69 11.63 -14.17
CA ARG A 49 -9.30 12.66 -15.15
C ARG A 49 -8.06 12.24 -15.94
N VAL A 50 -7.04 11.69 -15.28
CA VAL A 50 -5.85 11.14 -15.97
C VAL A 50 -6.26 10.08 -16.99
N VAL A 51 -7.16 9.16 -16.64
CA VAL A 51 -7.56 8.06 -17.52
C VAL A 51 -8.44 8.51 -18.69
N HIS A 52 -9.34 9.48 -18.47
CA HIS A 52 -10.31 9.87 -19.49
C HIS A 52 -9.91 11.12 -20.28
N GLU A 53 -9.01 11.94 -19.75
CA GLU A 53 -8.72 13.29 -20.25
C GLU A 53 -7.21 13.57 -20.35
N LEU A 54 -6.35 12.54 -20.42
CA LEU A 54 -4.88 12.70 -20.37
C LEU A 54 -4.37 13.79 -21.32
N SER A 55 -4.79 13.77 -22.59
CA SER A 55 -4.34 14.73 -23.60
C SER A 55 -4.71 16.16 -23.24
N ASN A 56 -5.92 16.38 -22.69
CA ASN A 56 -6.37 17.69 -22.24
C ASN A 56 -5.62 18.12 -20.98
N LEU A 57 -5.36 17.17 -20.08
CA LEU A 57 -4.64 17.40 -18.83
C LEU A 57 -3.22 17.89 -19.13
N LEU A 58 -2.49 17.22 -20.03
CA LEU A 58 -1.11 17.55 -20.43
C LEU A 58 -0.98 18.97 -21.00
N GLY A 59 -1.99 19.46 -21.71
CA GLY A 59 -2.02 20.82 -22.26
C GLY A 59 -2.44 21.90 -21.27
N SER A 60 -2.70 21.56 -20.01
CA SER A 60 -3.28 22.46 -19.01
C SER A 60 -2.47 22.52 -17.73
N ALA A 61 -2.63 23.59 -16.95
CA ALA A 61 -2.03 23.70 -15.61
C ALA A 61 -2.52 22.62 -14.64
N ALA A 62 -3.61 21.92 -14.95
CA ALA A 62 -4.15 20.86 -14.10
C ALA A 62 -3.25 19.62 -14.03
N ILE A 63 -2.32 19.42 -14.97
CA ILE A 63 -1.32 18.33 -14.86
C ILE A 63 -0.50 18.41 -13.57
N ASN A 64 -0.29 19.63 -13.05
CA ASN A 64 0.45 19.86 -11.82
C ASN A 64 -0.24 19.29 -10.57
N GLU A 65 -1.52 18.93 -10.65
CA GLU A 65 -2.22 18.28 -9.54
C GLU A 65 -1.81 16.80 -9.41
N VAL A 66 -1.34 16.15 -10.48
CA VAL A 66 -1.09 14.70 -10.50
C VAL A 66 0.01 14.30 -9.52
N GLY A 67 1.12 15.05 -9.50
CA GLY A 67 2.24 14.80 -8.59
C GLY A 67 1.82 14.80 -7.12
N PRO A 68 1.23 15.90 -6.60
CA PRO A 68 0.70 15.94 -5.25
C PRO A 68 -0.32 14.85 -4.93
N ARG A 69 -1.23 14.51 -5.85
CA ARG A 69 -2.22 13.44 -5.64
C ARG A 69 -1.57 12.06 -5.58
N PHE A 70 -0.53 11.83 -6.37
CA PHE A 70 0.27 10.61 -6.28
C PHE A 70 1.01 10.50 -4.94
N GLN A 71 1.56 11.61 -4.43
CA GLN A 71 2.20 11.64 -3.11
C GLN A 71 1.20 11.38 -1.97
N GLU A 72 -0.02 11.93 -2.05
CA GLU A 72 -1.09 11.60 -1.12
C GLU A 72 -1.46 10.11 -1.16
N LEU A 73 -1.58 9.53 -2.37
CA LEU A 73 -1.83 8.10 -2.54
C LEU A 73 -0.74 7.26 -1.89
N HIS A 74 0.53 7.62 -2.10
CA HIS A 74 1.66 6.89 -1.57
C HIS A 74 1.68 6.89 -0.03
N LYS A 75 1.37 8.04 0.59
CA LYS A 75 1.25 8.16 2.05
C LYS A 75 0.10 7.33 2.61
N LEU A 76 -1.08 7.39 1.99
CA LEU A 76 -2.23 6.60 2.40
C LEU A 76 -1.95 5.10 2.26
N PHE A 77 -1.31 4.68 1.17
CA PHE A 77 -0.91 3.31 0.96
C PHE A 77 0.05 2.83 2.05
N ARG A 78 1.07 3.61 2.39
CA ARG A 78 1.98 3.28 3.50
C ARG A 78 1.25 3.13 4.83
N LYS A 79 0.34 4.05 5.16
CA LYS A 79 -0.44 4.02 6.41
C LYS A 79 -1.21 2.69 6.53
N ILE A 80 -1.87 2.26 5.45
CA ILE A 80 -2.61 1.01 5.39
C ILE A 80 -1.69 -0.21 5.56
N GLU A 81 -0.57 -0.25 4.83
CA GLU A 81 0.36 -1.38 4.88
C GLU A 81 1.06 -1.52 6.24
N VAL A 82 1.44 -0.40 6.87
CA VAL A 82 2.02 -0.41 8.23
C VAL A 82 0.99 -0.90 9.24
N TRP A 83 -0.25 -0.44 9.15
CA TRP A 83 -1.33 -0.93 10.02
C TRP A 83 -1.59 -2.42 9.81
N TRP A 84 -1.59 -2.89 8.55
CA TRP A 84 -1.75 -4.31 8.22
C TRP A 84 -0.63 -5.16 8.83
N PHE A 85 0.63 -4.75 8.67
CA PHE A 85 1.78 -5.44 9.24
C PHE A 85 1.65 -5.59 10.76
N ARG A 86 1.30 -4.51 11.47
CA ARG A 86 1.17 -4.53 12.94
C ARG A 86 0.05 -5.43 13.44
N ASN A 87 -1.09 -5.41 12.78
CA ASN A 87 -2.30 -6.06 13.29
C ASN A 87 -2.48 -7.48 12.76
N PHE A 88 -1.74 -7.86 11.72
CA PHE A 88 -1.88 -9.18 11.10
C PHE A 88 -0.53 -9.87 10.93
N GLU A 89 0.45 -9.28 10.23
CA GLU A 89 1.68 -10.00 9.89
C GLU A 89 2.58 -10.28 11.09
N MET A 90 2.65 -9.35 12.06
CA MET A 90 3.43 -9.54 13.29
C MET A 90 2.90 -10.69 14.15
N GLU A 91 1.58 -10.87 14.22
CA GLU A 91 0.97 -11.93 15.05
C GLU A 91 1.34 -13.34 14.59
N PHE A 92 1.68 -13.51 13.31
CA PHE A 92 2.02 -14.81 12.72
C PHE A 92 3.52 -15.02 12.52
N ASN A 93 4.37 -14.12 13.02
CA ASN A 93 5.81 -14.20 12.85
C ASN A 93 6.54 -14.31 14.19
N ASP A 94 6.89 -15.55 14.56
CA ASP A 94 7.63 -15.87 15.79
C ASP A 94 8.97 -15.11 15.89
N ALA A 95 9.61 -14.77 14.77
CA ALA A 95 10.86 -14.02 14.76
C ALA A 95 10.67 -12.54 15.18
N LEU A 96 9.44 -12.05 15.15
CA LEU A 96 9.05 -10.71 15.53
C LEU A 96 8.29 -10.67 16.87
N ALA A 97 8.06 -11.82 17.50
CA ALA A 97 7.31 -11.91 18.74
C ALA A 97 7.97 -11.09 19.86
N GLY A 98 7.16 -10.23 20.51
CA GLY A 98 7.63 -9.37 21.60
C GLY A 98 8.50 -8.18 21.17
N ARG A 99 8.69 -7.96 19.86
CA ARG A 99 9.37 -6.76 19.36
C ARG A 99 8.36 -5.64 19.14
N GLU A 100 8.72 -4.45 19.60
CA GLU A 100 8.03 -3.22 19.26
C GLU A 100 8.83 -2.47 18.19
N PHE A 101 8.10 -1.84 17.27
CA PHE A 101 8.64 -1.03 16.19
C PHE A 101 7.91 0.29 16.20
N GLU A 102 8.59 1.37 15.85
CA GLU A 102 7.95 2.64 15.47
C GLU A 102 7.45 2.57 14.01
N ASP A 103 6.46 3.40 13.67
CA ASP A 103 5.83 3.37 12.33
C ASP A 103 6.81 3.72 11.20
N ASP A 104 7.86 4.49 11.49
CA ASP A 104 8.90 4.89 10.55
C ASP A 104 9.97 3.80 10.34
N GLU A 105 10.12 2.88 11.30
CA GLU A 105 11.00 1.72 11.20
C GLU A 105 10.41 0.62 10.30
N ILE A 106 9.08 0.63 10.10
CA ILE A 106 8.39 -0.35 9.26
C ILE A 106 8.42 0.12 7.80
N THR A 107 9.03 -0.69 6.93
CA THR A 107 8.98 -0.46 5.48
C THR A 107 8.34 -1.66 4.78
N PRO A 108 7.06 -1.54 4.36
CA PRO A 108 6.38 -2.62 3.64
C PRO A 108 7.06 -2.97 2.31
N GLY A 109 7.11 -4.26 1.97
CA GLY A 109 7.77 -4.71 0.72
C GLY A 109 7.09 -4.18 -0.55
N SER A 110 5.76 -4.08 -0.53
CA SER A 110 4.97 -3.46 -1.61
C SER A 110 5.32 -1.99 -1.82
N PHE A 111 5.55 -1.26 -0.72
CA PHE A 111 5.96 0.14 -0.72
C PHE A 111 7.38 0.32 -1.29
N LEU A 112 8.34 -0.55 -0.93
CA LEU A 112 9.69 -0.56 -1.52
C LEU A 112 9.65 -0.67 -3.04
N MET A 113 8.83 -1.59 -3.57
CA MET A 113 8.71 -1.81 -5.01
C MET A 113 8.15 -0.59 -5.74
N ILE A 114 7.14 0.07 -5.18
CA ILE A 114 6.58 1.30 -5.76
C ILE A 114 7.63 2.41 -5.76
N GLN A 115 8.35 2.61 -4.66
CA GLN A 115 9.35 3.67 -4.59
C GLN A 115 10.53 3.42 -5.55
N MET A 116 10.96 2.15 -5.71
CA MET A 116 11.95 1.78 -6.71
C MET A 116 11.50 2.15 -8.13
N LEU A 117 10.24 1.87 -8.49
CA LEU A 117 9.68 2.22 -9.79
C LEU A 117 9.62 3.74 -10.00
N VAL A 118 9.17 4.47 -8.97
CA VAL A 118 9.07 5.94 -8.99
C VAL A 118 10.45 6.56 -9.20
N ASP A 119 11.43 6.18 -8.39
CA ASP A 119 12.78 6.75 -8.47
C ASP A 119 13.45 6.39 -9.79
N SER A 120 13.23 5.18 -10.31
CA SER A 120 13.71 4.78 -11.64
C SER A 120 13.10 5.63 -12.75
N ALA A 121 11.79 5.87 -12.71
CA ALA A 121 11.08 6.67 -13.71
C ALA A 121 11.50 8.15 -13.67
N LEU A 122 11.89 8.66 -12.50
CA LEU A 122 12.40 10.02 -12.30
C LEU A 122 13.89 10.16 -12.62
N GLY A 123 14.58 9.08 -13.01
CA GLY A 123 16.01 9.08 -13.30
C GLY A 123 16.90 9.11 -12.04
N GLU A 124 16.34 8.84 -10.87
CA GLU A 124 17.04 8.80 -9.59
C GLU A 124 17.62 7.41 -9.31
N GLY A 125 18.46 6.91 -10.22
CA GLY A 125 18.98 5.54 -10.21
C GLY A 125 19.64 5.12 -8.89
N ASP A 126 20.39 6.02 -8.25
CA ASP A 126 21.03 5.74 -6.96
C ASP A 126 20.01 5.47 -5.84
N LYS A 127 18.85 6.16 -5.84
CA LYS A 127 17.78 5.90 -4.86
C LYS A 127 17.06 4.59 -5.18
N ALA A 128 16.75 4.35 -6.45
CA ALA A 128 16.16 3.09 -6.89
C ALA A 128 17.01 1.88 -6.47
N TRP A 129 18.33 1.95 -6.63
CA TRP A 129 19.25 0.90 -6.20
C TRP A 129 19.26 0.66 -4.68
N ARG A 130 19.08 1.70 -3.86
CA ARG A 130 18.94 1.55 -2.40
C ARG A 130 17.71 0.73 -2.05
N TRP A 131 16.58 1.00 -2.69
CA TRP A 131 15.35 0.23 -2.47
C TRP A 131 15.48 -1.22 -2.92
N TYR A 132 16.12 -1.45 -4.07
CA TYR A 132 16.41 -2.81 -4.54
C TYR A 132 17.27 -3.59 -3.55
N ASN A 133 18.36 -2.99 -3.05
CA ASN A 133 19.25 -3.65 -2.09
C ASN A 133 18.53 -3.96 -0.76
N ALA A 134 17.69 -3.05 -0.27
CA ALA A 134 16.88 -3.29 0.92
C ALA A 134 15.90 -4.47 0.71
N PHE A 135 15.23 -4.51 -0.45
CA PHE A 135 14.35 -5.62 -0.82
C PHE A 135 15.10 -6.95 -0.95
N ALA A 136 16.26 -6.96 -1.61
CA ALA A 136 17.08 -8.16 -1.79
C ALA A 136 17.62 -8.72 -0.48
N ALA A 137 18.08 -7.84 0.43
CA ALA A 137 18.53 -8.23 1.76
C ALA A 137 17.40 -8.88 2.58
N ALA A 138 16.22 -8.24 2.62
CA ALA A 138 15.06 -8.78 3.33
C ALA A 138 14.64 -10.17 2.81
N ARG A 139 14.77 -10.42 1.51
CA ARG A 139 14.44 -11.72 0.90
C ARG A 139 15.51 -12.79 1.14
N ALA A 140 16.79 -12.41 1.27
CA ALA A 140 17.86 -13.34 1.58
C ALA A 140 17.80 -13.84 3.04
N GLU A 141 17.23 -13.03 3.94
CA GLU A 141 17.00 -13.39 5.35
C GLU A 141 15.77 -14.29 5.55
N GLN A 142 14.85 -14.37 4.57
CA GLN A 142 13.72 -15.28 4.61
C GLN A 142 14.17 -16.71 4.21
N PRO A 143 13.94 -17.73 5.05
CA PRO A 143 14.21 -19.11 4.65
C PRO A 143 13.36 -19.46 3.41
N PRO A 144 13.84 -20.34 2.51
CA PRO A 144 13.06 -20.79 1.37
C PRO A 144 11.69 -21.27 1.85
N LEU A 145 10.62 -20.84 1.18
CA LEU A 145 9.28 -21.35 1.45
C LEU A 145 9.33 -22.88 1.39
N ASP A 146 8.99 -23.55 2.49
CA ASP A 146 8.87 -25.00 2.53
C ASP A 146 7.73 -25.43 1.61
N GLU A 147 8.09 -25.84 0.39
CA GLU A 147 7.15 -26.34 -0.61
C GLU A 147 6.51 -27.68 -0.18
N SER A 148 6.97 -28.33 0.90
CA SER A 148 6.38 -29.58 1.39
C SER A 148 5.04 -29.40 2.12
N SER A 149 4.67 -28.16 2.49
CA SER A 149 3.39 -27.85 3.11
C SER A 149 2.26 -27.58 2.11
N ARG A 150 2.55 -27.60 0.79
CA ARG A 150 1.50 -27.63 -0.24
C ARG A 150 1.11 -29.08 -0.50
N GLU A 151 0.30 -29.65 0.39
CA GLU A 151 -0.40 -30.90 0.05
C GLU A 151 -1.36 -30.67 -1.15
N PRO A 152 -1.53 -31.68 -2.02
CA PRO A 152 -2.14 -31.57 -3.34
C PRO A 152 -3.65 -31.27 -3.35
#